data_AF-A0A970A4X8-F1
#
_entry.id   AF-A0A970A4X8-F1
#
_cell.length_a   1.000
_cell.length_b   1.000
_cell.length_c   1.000
_cell.angle_alpha   90.00
_cell.angle_beta   90.00
_cell.angle_gamma   90.00
#
_symmetry.space_group_name_H-M   'P 1'
#
loop_
_entity.id
_entity.type
_entity.pdbx_description
1 polymer ?
#
loop_
_entity_poly.entity_id
_entity_poly.type
_entity_poly.pdbx_seq_one_letter_code
_entity_poly.pdbx_strand_id
1 'polypeptide(L)'
;MKSKHYVVAALLIFSLTVAMAYEGASVDLLVQSAVNDMYRKRYTQAYELLKEAYKKDPYSYSVHFNLGRLFEETGNLNEAQKEYNIAVSINPSLVAAQRASARVSKQIVANLQSQAVSKVPVQTEKTAAQIFSDKAPPSLQKAPSIPVIPQRTPAPKYVKPEPTPIELAQIALDAGRPQETLERLEKLNAAEKNSYEYFFLQGKAHSAKGDLFKAIISLEKAIKLKDKSLEARYLLGQNYQKAGLNEEALRHYMFYFNNEPQAFVAVEIGNLLEANGNIKDAKEYYKKAGELEPANALIEYKVQESAVANAQEMYLEANKALDLHQYEEAYSLFEKALKTNTLGETARADAIRKQNIALFRQKDRDWRRREATQGQQTTLQVYGNQNFKFYDLENRTFLDDFTAPVTIEWQAYVAKKISMRGRHFMLMLKVLDRDELDTMKVHSNDYKLNKYYSNKGAFLLMAPKDEFPGFMREGIVVVFTGTVNWQSFDVLNEAATTVSLPAIDFISAYPIDRNPNPLRHN
;
A
#
# COMPACT_ATOMS: atom_id res chain seq x y z
N MET A 1 46.64 -6.88 41.02
CA MET A 1 45.53 -7.21 41.97
C MET A 1 44.27 -6.35 41.77
N LYS A 2 44.33 -5.01 41.79
CA LYS A 2 43.14 -4.12 41.89
C LYS A 2 42.00 -4.38 40.88
N SER A 3 42.26 -4.78 39.63
CA SER A 3 41.22 -4.96 38.60
C SER A 3 40.17 -6.04 38.93
N LYS A 4 40.56 -7.17 39.55
CA LYS A 4 39.60 -8.24 39.90
C LYS A 4 38.54 -7.79 40.90
N HIS A 5 38.83 -6.81 41.76
CA HIS A 5 37.89 -6.31 42.77
C HIS A 5 36.79 -5.46 42.12
N TYR A 6 37.10 -4.66 41.10
CA TYR A 6 36.09 -3.89 40.37
C TYR A 6 35.11 -4.76 39.59
N VAL A 7 35.57 -5.88 38.99
CA VAL A 7 34.66 -6.81 38.29
C VAL A 7 33.72 -7.52 39.26
N VAL A 8 34.21 -7.96 40.42
CA VAL A 8 33.37 -8.58 41.47
C VAL A 8 32.42 -7.56 42.09
N ALA A 9 32.86 -6.33 42.36
CA ALA A 9 32.01 -5.25 42.84
C ALA A 9 30.93 -4.86 41.81
N ALA A 10 31.27 -4.77 40.52
CA ALA A 10 30.30 -4.48 39.46
C ALA A 10 29.26 -5.60 39.31
N LEU A 11 29.67 -6.87 39.39
CA LEU A 11 28.75 -8.01 39.38
C LEU A 11 27.85 -8.05 40.63
N LEU A 12 28.38 -7.71 41.81
CA LEU A 12 27.57 -7.60 43.03
C LEU A 12 26.61 -6.41 42.99
N ILE A 13 27.00 -5.27 42.42
CA ILE A 13 26.11 -4.11 42.22
C ILE A 13 25.05 -4.42 41.16
N PHE A 14 25.41 -5.16 40.10
CA PHE A 14 24.45 -5.60 39.08
C PHE A 14 23.47 -6.65 39.65
N SER A 15 23.91 -7.58 40.49
CA SER A 15 23.00 -8.51 41.17
C SER A 15 22.15 -7.84 42.25
N LEU A 16 22.67 -6.86 42.99
CA LEU A 16 21.87 -6.05 43.93
C LEU A 16 20.84 -5.17 43.23
N THR A 17 21.18 -4.52 42.11
CA THR A 17 20.23 -3.69 41.36
C THR A 17 19.14 -4.53 40.70
N VAL A 18 19.48 -5.73 40.20
CA VAL A 18 18.47 -6.71 39.75
C VAL A 18 17.62 -7.19 40.93
N ALA A 19 18.20 -7.50 42.10
CA ALA A 19 17.45 -7.96 43.27
C ALA A 19 16.50 -6.88 43.84
N MET A 20 16.96 -5.64 44.00
CA MET A 20 16.11 -4.53 44.48
C MET A 20 15.04 -4.11 43.46
N ALA A 21 15.26 -4.35 42.16
CA ALA A 21 14.21 -4.20 41.16
C ALA A 21 13.08 -5.23 41.36
N TYR A 22 13.38 -6.45 41.82
CA TYR A 22 12.37 -7.46 42.14
C TYR A 22 11.57 -7.12 43.41
N GLU A 23 12.20 -6.68 44.50
CA GLU A 23 11.47 -6.36 45.73
C GLU A 23 10.38 -5.28 45.54
N GLY A 24 10.59 -4.32 44.63
CA GLY A 24 9.60 -3.29 44.25
C GLY A 24 8.66 -3.63 43.08
N ALA A 25 8.88 -4.72 42.34
CA ALA A 25 8.11 -5.01 41.12
C ALA A 25 6.65 -5.41 41.41
N SER A 26 5.70 -4.76 40.73
CA SER A 26 4.28 -5.13 40.77
C SER A 26 4.01 -6.48 40.10
N VAL A 27 2.89 -7.12 40.47
CA VAL A 27 2.45 -8.40 39.90
C VAL A 27 2.38 -8.32 38.36
N ASP A 28 1.80 -7.26 37.81
CA ASP A 28 1.69 -7.06 36.36
C ASP A 28 3.05 -6.92 35.67
N LEU A 29 4.02 -6.24 36.28
CA LEU A 29 5.36 -6.07 35.71
C LEU A 29 6.12 -7.41 35.66
N LEU A 30 5.93 -8.27 36.67
CA LEU A 30 6.48 -9.62 36.69
C LEU A 30 5.82 -10.52 35.64
N VAL A 31 4.49 -10.44 35.50
CA VAL A 31 3.74 -11.18 34.46
C VAL A 31 4.15 -10.73 33.06
N GLN A 32 4.28 -9.42 32.79
CA GLN A 32 4.77 -8.89 31.50
C GLN A 32 6.19 -9.36 31.19
N SER A 33 7.08 -9.32 32.20
CA SER A 33 8.46 -9.81 32.07
C SER A 33 8.51 -11.31 31.76
N ALA A 34 7.68 -12.11 32.42
CA ALA A 34 7.56 -13.54 32.16
C ALA A 34 7.05 -13.85 30.74
N VAL A 35 6.05 -13.10 30.26
CA VAL A 35 5.50 -13.28 28.90
C VAL A 35 6.55 -12.94 27.82
N ASN A 36 7.36 -11.89 28.03
CA ASN A 36 8.52 -11.60 27.17
C ASN A 36 9.56 -12.74 27.18
N ASP A 37 9.78 -13.39 28.33
CA ASP A 37 10.65 -14.56 28.42
C ASP A 37 10.07 -15.83 27.79
N MET A 38 8.75 -16.03 27.85
CA MET A 38 8.07 -17.10 27.10
C MET A 38 8.25 -16.94 25.60
N TYR A 39 8.07 -15.73 25.04
CA TYR A 39 8.32 -15.46 23.62
C TYR A 39 9.78 -15.73 23.22
N ARG A 40 10.74 -15.47 24.12
CA ARG A 40 12.17 -15.77 23.94
C ARG A 40 12.52 -17.25 24.22
N LYS A 41 11.52 -18.10 24.48
CA LYS A 41 11.66 -19.52 24.89
C LYS A 41 12.51 -19.73 26.16
N ARG A 42 12.62 -18.68 26.99
CA ARG A 42 13.31 -18.65 28.30
C ARG A 42 12.37 -19.16 29.41
N TYR A 43 11.83 -20.36 29.21
CA TYR A 43 10.76 -20.92 30.03
C TYR A 43 11.11 -21.02 31.53
N THR A 44 12.37 -21.32 31.87
CA THR A 44 12.84 -21.39 33.27
C THR A 44 12.82 -20.03 33.96
N GLN A 45 13.18 -18.96 33.23
CA GLN A 45 13.15 -17.59 33.74
C GLN A 45 11.70 -17.11 33.88
N ALA A 46 10.86 -17.37 32.87
CA ALA A 46 9.42 -17.09 32.93
C ALA A 46 8.72 -17.79 34.12
N TYR A 47 9.13 -19.03 34.45
CA TYR A 47 8.61 -19.76 35.60
C TYR A 47 8.92 -19.06 36.93
N GLU A 48 10.18 -18.71 37.17
CA GLU A 48 10.57 -18.04 38.43
C GLU A 48 9.92 -16.65 38.56
N LEU A 49 9.74 -15.93 37.44
CA LEU A 49 9.00 -14.66 37.40
C LEU A 49 7.51 -14.81 37.77
N LEU A 50 6.80 -15.78 37.16
CA LEU A 50 5.39 -16.05 37.49
C LEU A 50 5.22 -16.59 38.91
N LYS A 51 6.18 -17.36 39.39
CA LYS A 51 6.26 -17.89 40.76
C LYS A 51 6.55 -16.80 41.80
N GLU A 52 7.27 -15.74 41.45
CA GLU A 52 7.36 -14.53 42.28
C GLU A 52 6.05 -13.73 42.24
N ALA A 53 5.45 -13.56 41.07
CA ALA A 53 4.16 -12.89 40.92
C ALA A 53 3.06 -13.58 41.76
N TYR A 54 3.04 -14.93 41.75
CA TYR A 54 2.16 -15.75 42.58
C TYR A 54 2.42 -15.59 44.09
N LYS A 55 3.67 -15.40 44.53
CA LYS A 55 3.97 -15.10 45.95
C LYS A 55 3.42 -13.74 46.38
N LYS A 56 3.36 -12.77 45.47
CA LYS A 56 2.86 -11.40 45.72
C LYS A 56 1.33 -11.32 45.65
N ASP A 57 0.70 -12.02 44.71
CA ASP A 57 -0.75 -12.19 44.67
C ASP A 57 -1.17 -13.61 44.23
N PRO A 58 -1.47 -14.51 45.19
CA PRO A 58 -2.01 -15.84 44.92
C PRO A 58 -3.44 -15.87 44.36
N TYR A 59 -4.09 -14.71 44.20
CA TYR A 59 -5.44 -14.57 43.64
C TYR A 59 -5.44 -13.78 42.31
N SER A 60 -4.27 -13.54 41.71
CA SER A 60 -4.20 -12.90 40.39
C SER A 60 -4.55 -13.88 39.27
N TYR A 61 -5.68 -13.63 38.60
CA TYR A 61 -6.06 -14.39 37.41
C TYR A 61 -5.03 -14.27 36.27
N SER A 62 -4.26 -13.18 36.21
CA SER A 62 -3.26 -12.96 35.14
C SER A 62 -2.00 -13.79 35.37
N VAL A 63 -1.64 -14.06 36.63
CA VAL A 63 -0.58 -15.01 37.01
C VAL A 63 -0.99 -16.43 36.64
N HIS A 64 -2.16 -16.89 37.11
CA HIS A 64 -2.68 -18.22 36.80
C HIS A 64 -2.86 -18.45 35.30
N PHE A 65 -3.38 -17.47 34.54
CA PHE A 65 -3.51 -17.60 33.09
C PHE A 65 -2.16 -17.78 32.39
N ASN A 66 -1.11 -17.06 32.81
CA ASN A 66 0.20 -17.18 32.17
C ASN A 66 1.03 -18.38 32.68
N LEU A 67 0.81 -18.87 33.90
CA LEU A 67 1.26 -20.20 34.35
C LEU A 67 0.62 -21.30 33.48
N GLY A 68 -0.69 -21.19 33.22
CA GLY A 68 -1.40 -22.08 32.31
C GLY A 68 -0.76 -22.13 30.91
N ARG A 69 -0.47 -20.96 30.33
CA ARG A 69 0.24 -20.86 29.04
C ARG A 69 1.65 -21.45 29.08
N LEU A 70 2.41 -21.22 30.16
CA LEU A 70 3.76 -21.74 30.31
C LEU A 70 3.78 -23.27 30.39
N PHE A 71 2.80 -23.87 31.07
CA PHE A 71 2.63 -25.32 31.11
C PHE A 71 2.13 -25.87 29.76
N GLU A 72 1.27 -25.16 29.03
CA GLU A 72 0.83 -25.55 27.69
C GLU A 72 2.00 -25.58 26.68
N GLU A 73 2.78 -24.49 26.61
CA GLU A 73 3.98 -24.36 25.76
C GLU A 73 5.09 -25.39 26.09
N THR A 74 5.13 -25.90 27.32
CA THR A 74 6.11 -26.92 27.77
C THR A 74 5.56 -28.35 27.74
N GLY A 75 4.32 -28.55 27.23
CA GLY A 75 3.68 -29.87 27.12
C GLY A 75 3.07 -30.42 28.41
N ASN A 76 3.11 -29.67 29.51
CA ASN A 76 2.59 -30.03 30.82
C ASN A 76 1.07 -29.81 30.93
N LEU A 77 0.31 -30.36 29.97
CA LEU A 77 -1.12 -30.07 29.76
C LEU A 77 -2.00 -30.23 31.02
N ASN A 78 -1.71 -31.21 31.88
CA ASN A 78 -2.48 -31.44 33.11
C ASN A 78 -2.34 -30.30 34.13
N GLU A 79 -1.16 -29.68 34.22
CA GLU A 79 -0.96 -28.49 35.09
C GLU A 79 -1.52 -27.24 34.41
N ALA A 80 -1.33 -27.10 33.09
CA ALA A 80 -1.95 -26.03 32.30
C ALA A 80 -3.48 -25.97 32.52
N GLN A 81 -4.12 -27.15 32.54
CA GLN A 81 -5.56 -27.30 32.76
C GLN A 81 -6.01 -26.85 34.16
N LYS A 82 -5.20 -27.09 35.21
CA LYS A 82 -5.50 -26.61 36.57
C LYS A 82 -5.40 -25.09 36.64
N GLU A 83 -4.28 -24.55 36.18
CA GLU A 83 -3.99 -23.11 36.21
C GLU A 83 -5.03 -22.30 35.42
N TYR A 84 -5.43 -22.77 34.23
CA TYR A 84 -6.53 -22.13 33.49
C TYR A 84 -7.88 -22.23 34.21
N ASN A 85 -8.17 -23.32 34.92
CA ASN A 85 -9.41 -23.44 35.69
C ASN A 85 -9.41 -22.52 36.93
N ILE A 86 -8.26 -22.26 37.55
CA ILE A 86 -8.11 -21.26 38.61
C ILE A 86 -8.28 -19.83 38.05
N ALA A 87 -7.66 -19.52 36.90
CA ALA A 87 -7.85 -18.23 36.24
C ALA A 87 -9.33 -17.95 35.87
N VAL A 88 -10.06 -18.98 35.42
CA VAL A 88 -11.51 -18.89 35.12
C VAL A 88 -12.37 -18.80 36.39
N SER A 89 -11.99 -19.42 37.51
CA SER A 89 -12.76 -19.31 38.75
C SER A 89 -12.60 -17.94 39.42
N ILE A 90 -11.41 -17.33 39.33
CA ILE A 90 -11.12 -15.97 39.80
C ILE A 90 -11.77 -14.93 38.88
N ASN A 91 -11.63 -15.07 37.56
CA ASN A 91 -12.24 -14.17 36.58
C ASN A 91 -13.09 -14.94 35.54
N PRO A 92 -14.38 -15.20 35.86
CA PRO A 92 -15.30 -15.87 34.94
C PRO A 92 -15.56 -15.12 33.62
N SER A 93 -15.19 -13.83 33.52
CA SER A 93 -15.32 -13.04 32.28
C SER A 93 -14.14 -13.19 31.31
N LEU A 94 -13.04 -13.85 31.73
CA LEU A 94 -11.83 -13.99 30.93
C LEU A 94 -11.99 -15.05 29.83
N VAL A 95 -12.60 -14.65 28.71
CA VAL A 95 -12.81 -15.48 27.50
C VAL A 95 -11.50 -16.14 27.01
N ALA A 96 -10.35 -15.49 27.19
CA ALA A 96 -9.05 -16.06 26.83
C ALA A 96 -8.70 -17.33 27.65
N ALA A 97 -8.94 -17.30 28.97
CA ALA A 97 -8.70 -18.45 29.85
C ALA A 97 -9.74 -19.56 29.64
N GLN A 98 -11.00 -19.20 29.39
CA GLN A 98 -12.04 -20.16 28.99
C GLN A 98 -11.67 -20.90 27.70
N ARG A 99 -11.25 -20.17 26.65
CA ARG A 99 -10.82 -20.76 25.36
C ARG A 99 -9.57 -21.62 25.51
N ALA A 100 -8.60 -21.21 26.32
CA ALA A 100 -7.39 -21.99 26.56
C ALA A 100 -7.67 -23.27 27.36
N SER A 101 -8.48 -23.19 28.42
CA SER A 101 -8.99 -24.35 29.16
C SER A 101 -9.71 -25.34 28.24
N ALA A 102 -10.65 -24.86 27.41
CA ALA A 102 -11.39 -25.70 26.47
C ALA A 102 -10.50 -26.33 25.37
N ARG A 103 -9.41 -25.68 24.96
CA ARG A 103 -8.40 -26.22 24.02
C ARG A 103 -7.58 -27.33 24.68
N VAL A 104 -7.00 -27.05 25.86
CA VAL A 104 -6.19 -28.04 26.60
C VAL A 104 -7.02 -29.26 26.99
N SER A 105 -8.27 -29.09 27.43
CA SER A 105 -9.19 -30.20 27.72
C SER A 105 -9.37 -31.13 26.53
N LYS A 106 -9.56 -30.59 25.32
CA LYS A 106 -9.66 -31.38 24.09
C LYS A 106 -8.35 -32.11 23.77
N GLN A 107 -7.21 -31.46 23.97
CA GLN A 107 -5.89 -32.06 23.72
C GLN A 107 -5.56 -33.19 24.71
N ILE A 108 -5.92 -33.06 25.99
CA ILE A 108 -5.81 -34.13 26.99
C ILE A 108 -6.68 -35.33 26.59
N VAL A 109 -7.94 -35.11 26.22
CA VAL A 109 -8.85 -36.19 25.78
C VAL A 109 -8.32 -36.88 24.52
N ALA A 110 -7.83 -36.14 23.53
CA ALA A 110 -7.24 -36.70 22.32
C ALA A 110 -5.97 -37.53 22.60
N ASN A 111 -5.11 -37.06 23.52
CA ASN A 111 -3.91 -37.80 23.94
C ASN A 111 -4.26 -39.09 24.69
N LEU A 112 -5.28 -39.08 25.55
CA LEU A 112 -5.75 -40.30 26.24
C LEU A 112 -6.37 -41.30 25.25
N GLN A 113 -7.09 -40.81 24.23
CA GLN A 113 -7.66 -41.65 23.18
C GLN A 113 -6.58 -42.27 22.28
N SER A 114 -5.54 -41.51 21.88
CA SER A 114 -4.45 -42.06 21.06
C SER A 114 -3.60 -43.07 21.85
N GLN A 115 -3.36 -42.84 23.14
CA GLN A 115 -2.70 -43.80 24.03
C GLN A 115 -3.53 -45.09 24.23
N ALA A 116 -4.87 -44.99 24.31
CA ALA A 116 -5.74 -46.16 24.42
C ALA A 116 -5.75 -47.05 23.14
N VAL A 117 -5.49 -46.46 21.97
CA VAL A 117 -5.40 -47.18 20.69
C VAL A 117 -3.99 -47.74 20.43
N SER A 118 -2.94 -47.06 20.93
CA SER A 118 -1.53 -47.42 20.70
C SER A 118 -0.97 -48.42 21.72
N LYS A 119 -1.13 -49.73 21.46
CA LYS A 119 -0.42 -50.81 22.21
C LYS A 119 1.06 -50.98 21.79
N VAL A 120 1.77 -49.88 21.53
CA VAL A 120 3.20 -49.86 21.22
C VAL A 120 3.91 -48.89 22.17
N PRO A 121 4.97 -49.31 22.90
CA PRO A 121 5.72 -48.41 23.77
C PRO A 121 6.58 -47.46 22.93
N VAL A 122 6.09 -46.23 22.72
CA VAL A 122 6.85 -45.16 22.07
C VAL A 122 8.01 -44.77 22.98
N GLN A 123 9.24 -44.86 22.45
CA GLN A 123 10.42 -44.30 23.12
C GLN A 123 10.32 -42.78 23.12
N THR A 124 9.99 -42.19 24.28
CA THR A 124 9.93 -40.74 24.43
C THR A 124 11.34 -40.16 24.49
N GLU A 125 11.75 -39.46 23.44
CA GLU A 125 12.91 -38.56 23.50
C GLU A 125 12.72 -37.53 24.63
N LYS A 126 13.80 -37.20 25.34
CA LYS A 126 13.77 -36.27 26.47
C LYS A 126 13.54 -34.84 25.99
N THR A 127 12.28 -34.42 25.98
CA THR A 127 11.84 -33.07 25.62
C THR A 127 11.54 -32.21 26.86
N ALA A 128 11.21 -30.94 26.65
CA ALA A 128 11.15 -29.88 27.67
C ALA A 128 10.17 -30.13 28.85
N ALA A 129 9.29 -31.13 28.77
CA ALA A 129 8.42 -31.54 29.88
C ALA A 129 9.22 -31.83 31.18
N GLN A 130 10.43 -32.39 31.06
CA GLN A 130 11.31 -32.71 32.20
C GLN A 130 11.86 -31.47 32.95
N ILE A 131 11.63 -30.24 32.47
CA ILE A 131 12.14 -29.03 33.14
C ILE A 131 11.32 -28.72 34.42
N PHE A 132 10.04 -29.13 34.46
CA PHE A 132 9.09 -28.72 35.51
C PHE A 132 8.41 -29.87 36.28
N SER A 133 8.51 -31.13 35.80
CA SER A 133 7.95 -32.31 36.49
C SER A 133 8.37 -32.42 37.96
N ASP A 134 9.60 -32.00 38.25
CA ASP A 134 10.25 -32.21 39.55
C ASP A 134 10.28 -30.89 40.39
N LYS A 135 9.58 -29.83 39.94
CA LYS A 135 9.73 -28.46 40.48
C LYS A 135 8.43 -27.67 40.72
N ALA A 136 7.28 -28.33 40.71
CA ALA A 136 6.05 -27.74 41.24
C ALA A 136 6.21 -27.51 42.77
N PRO A 137 5.90 -26.31 43.31
CA PRO A 137 6.02 -26.06 44.75
C PRO A 137 4.98 -26.89 45.55
N PRO A 138 5.30 -27.29 46.80
CA PRO A 138 4.52 -28.29 47.56
C PRO A 138 3.14 -27.84 48.07
N SER A 139 2.59 -26.73 47.58
CA SER A 139 1.28 -26.20 47.97
C SER A 139 0.09 -26.95 47.35
N LEU A 140 0.30 -27.75 46.30
CA LEU A 140 -0.77 -28.42 45.52
C LEU A 140 -1.47 -29.62 46.20
N GLN A 141 -1.46 -29.71 47.55
CA GLN A 141 -2.20 -30.74 48.30
C GLN A 141 -3.16 -30.22 49.38
N LYS A 142 -3.12 -28.93 49.74
CA LYS A 142 -4.14 -28.31 50.59
C LYS A 142 -4.44 -26.89 50.10
N ALA A 143 -5.65 -26.68 49.60
CA ALA A 143 -6.19 -25.34 49.47
C ALA A 143 -6.23 -24.68 50.86
N PRO A 144 -5.81 -23.42 51.01
CA PRO A 144 -5.98 -22.70 52.27
C PRO A 144 -7.48 -22.59 52.58
N SER A 145 -7.88 -23.08 53.75
CA SER A 145 -9.27 -22.97 54.21
C SER A 145 -9.65 -21.51 54.37
N ILE A 146 -10.63 -21.05 53.59
CA ILE A 146 -11.16 -19.68 53.64
C ILE A 146 -11.57 -19.37 55.09
N PRO A 147 -11.09 -18.27 55.70
CA PRO A 147 -11.48 -17.91 57.06
C PRO A 147 -12.98 -17.62 57.10
N VAL A 148 -13.69 -18.28 58.02
CA VAL A 148 -15.14 -18.11 58.18
C VAL A 148 -15.42 -16.73 58.74
N ILE A 149 -15.86 -15.81 57.87
CA ILE A 149 -16.39 -14.50 58.28
C ILE A 149 -17.62 -14.76 59.16
N PRO A 150 -17.72 -14.17 60.37
CA PRO A 150 -18.86 -14.39 61.25
C PRO A 150 -20.16 -13.98 60.57
N GLN A 151 -21.21 -14.79 60.78
CA GLN A 151 -22.48 -14.67 60.07
C GLN A 151 -23.13 -13.29 60.32
N ARG A 152 -23.12 -12.41 59.32
CA ARG A 152 -24.17 -11.39 59.22
C ARG A 152 -25.50 -12.10 59.01
N THR A 153 -26.56 -11.54 59.61
CA THR A 153 -27.94 -12.03 59.53
C THR A 153 -28.33 -12.38 58.09
N PRO A 154 -29.07 -13.49 57.87
CA PRO A 154 -29.29 -14.03 56.54
C PRO A 154 -29.99 -13.03 55.63
N ALA A 155 -29.24 -12.49 54.66
CA ALA A 155 -29.82 -11.85 53.50
C ALA A 155 -30.75 -12.85 52.78
N PRO A 156 -31.82 -12.39 52.09
CA PRO A 156 -32.68 -13.28 51.33
C PRO A 156 -31.85 -14.10 50.35
N LYS A 157 -32.15 -15.40 50.24
CA LYS A 157 -31.41 -16.34 49.37
C LYS A 157 -31.31 -15.76 47.95
N TYR A 158 -30.11 -15.33 47.57
CA TYR A 158 -29.82 -14.95 46.18
C TYR A 158 -29.79 -16.24 45.33
N VAL A 159 -30.97 -16.68 44.92
CA VAL A 159 -31.10 -17.59 43.80
C VAL A 159 -30.64 -16.81 42.58
N LYS A 160 -29.52 -17.21 41.97
CA LYS A 160 -29.13 -16.67 40.67
C LYS A 160 -30.31 -16.93 39.74
N PRO A 161 -30.88 -15.89 39.08
CA PRO A 161 -32.06 -16.08 38.23
C PRO A 161 -31.78 -17.14 37.18
N GLU A 162 -32.78 -17.98 36.89
CA GLU A 162 -32.66 -18.96 35.82
C GLU A 162 -32.38 -18.22 34.51
N PRO A 163 -31.41 -18.70 33.70
CA PRO A 163 -31.05 -18.03 32.46
C PRO A 163 -32.27 -17.95 31.55
N THR A 164 -32.57 -16.74 31.10
CA THR A 164 -33.71 -16.47 30.23
C THR A 164 -33.65 -17.32 28.95
N PRO A 165 -34.78 -17.57 28.28
CA PRO A 165 -34.81 -18.34 27.02
C PRO A 165 -33.80 -17.84 25.96
N ILE A 166 -33.53 -16.53 25.93
CA ILE A 166 -32.55 -15.91 25.02
C ILE A 166 -31.10 -16.04 25.51
N GLU A 167 -30.83 -15.96 26.82
CA GLU A 167 -29.51 -16.31 27.37
C GLU A 167 -29.16 -17.78 27.15
N LEU A 168 -30.14 -18.69 27.21
CA LEU A 168 -29.97 -20.10 26.85
C LEU A 168 -29.58 -20.29 25.37
N ALA A 169 -30.05 -19.42 24.47
CA ALA A 169 -29.62 -19.42 23.07
C ALA A 169 -28.18 -18.90 22.91
N GLN A 170 -27.79 -17.84 23.63
CA GLN A 170 -26.41 -17.35 23.69
C GLN A 170 -25.45 -18.42 24.26
N ILE A 171 -25.81 -19.11 25.34
CA ILE A 171 -25.03 -20.22 25.93
C ILE A 171 -24.87 -21.40 24.94
N ALA A 172 -25.89 -21.69 24.12
CA ALA A 172 -25.77 -22.70 23.06
C ALA A 172 -24.78 -22.24 21.95
N LEU A 173 -24.80 -20.96 21.60
CA LEU A 173 -23.91 -20.36 20.60
C LEU A 173 -22.44 -20.35 21.05
N ASP A 174 -22.17 -19.93 22.29
CA ASP A 174 -20.81 -19.90 22.86
C ASP A 174 -20.23 -21.31 23.04
N ALA A 175 -21.10 -22.30 23.30
CA ALA A 175 -20.74 -23.71 23.28
C ALA A 175 -20.54 -24.29 21.86
N GLY A 176 -20.59 -23.47 20.81
CA GLY A 176 -20.35 -23.87 19.43
C GLY A 176 -21.49 -24.69 18.80
N ARG A 177 -22.73 -24.54 19.28
CA ARG A 177 -23.92 -25.29 18.81
C ARG A 177 -24.92 -24.35 18.11
N PRO A 178 -24.59 -23.81 16.91
CA PRO A 178 -25.43 -22.82 16.24
C PRO A 178 -26.80 -23.38 15.79
N GLN A 179 -26.90 -24.69 15.53
CA GLN A 179 -28.18 -25.32 15.22
C GLN A 179 -29.12 -25.33 16.44
N GLU A 180 -28.62 -25.69 17.62
CA GLU A 180 -29.38 -25.61 18.89
C GLU A 180 -29.71 -24.15 19.24
N THR A 181 -28.84 -23.20 18.90
CA THR A 181 -29.13 -21.75 19.03
C THR A 181 -30.39 -21.38 18.25
N LEU A 182 -30.47 -21.74 16.96
CA LEU A 182 -31.65 -21.47 16.13
C LEU A 182 -32.91 -22.15 16.69
N GLU A 183 -32.80 -23.39 17.15
CA GLU A 183 -33.93 -24.14 17.76
C GLU A 183 -34.40 -23.58 19.11
N ARG A 184 -33.53 -22.87 19.84
CA ARG A 184 -33.90 -22.12 21.05
C ARG A 184 -34.51 -20.77 20.70
N LEU A 185 -33.94 -20.06 19.74
CA LEU A 185 -34.48 -18.79 19.23
C LEU A 185 -35.91 -18.96 18.65
N GLU A 186 -36.20 -20.08 17.98
CA GLU A 186 -37.55 -20.33 17.46
C GLU A 186 -38.60 -20.64 18.54
N LYS A 187 -38.19 -20.92 19.78
CA LYS A 187 -39.09 -21.12 20.93
C LYS A 187 -39.39 -19.83 21.71
N LEU A 188 -38.76 -18.71 21.36
CA LEU A 188 -39.03 -17.41 21.97
C LEU A 188 -40.42 -16.87 21.61
N ASN A 189 -40.96 -15.99 22.45
CA ASN A 189 -42.26 -15.37 22.19
C ASN A 189 -42.18 -14.24 21.13
N ALA A 190 -43.33 -13.78 20.65
CA ALA A 190 -43.40 -12.82 19.54
C ALA A 190 -42.71 -11.46 19.81
N ALA A 191 -42.64 -11.01 21.07
CA ALA A 191 -41.91 -9.79 21.43
C ALA A 191 -40.39 -10.03 21.47
N GLU A 192 -39.96 -11.16 22.05
CA GLU A 192 -38.55 -11.57 22.04
C GLU A 192 -38.01 -11.76 20.61
N LYS A 193 -38.81 -12.32 19.69
CA LYS A 193 -38.47 -12.46 18.26
C LYS A 193 -38.37 -11.14 17.48
N ASN A 194 -38.66 -10.00 18.12
CA ASN A 194 -38.46 -8.66 17.56
C ASN A 194 -37.45 -7.83 18.38
N SER A 195 -36.52 -8.49 19.08
CA SER A 195 -35.41 -7.87 19.81
C SER A 195 -34.14 -7.75 18.96
N TYR A 196 -33.22 -6.85 19.36
CA TYR A 196 -31.88 -6.80 18.79
C TYR A 196 -31.17 -8.15 18.99
N GLU A 197 -31.28 -8.68 20.20
CA GLU A 197 -30.61 -9.88 20.68
C GLU A 197 -31.03 -11.13 19.87
N TYR A 198 -32.32 -11.30 19.54
CA TYR A 198 -32.79 -12.41 18.71
C TYR A 198 -32.18 -12.37 17.31
N PHE A 199 -32.30 -11.24 16.61
CA PHE A 199 -31.77 -11.10 15.25
C PHE A 199 -30.23 -11.18 15.22
N PHE A 200 -29.57 -10.71 16.29
CA PHE A 200 -28.13 -10.77 16.43
C PHE A 200 -27.62 -12.20 16.67
N LEU A 201 -28.26 -12.95 17.57
CA LEU A 201 -27.98 -14.37 17.82
C LEU A 201 -28.28 -15.23 16.59
N GLN A 202 -29.40 -14.98 15.91
CA GLN A 202 -29.77 -15.65 14.65
C GLN A 202 -28.71 -15.39 13.56
N GLY A 203 -28.23 -14.15 13.47
CA GLY A 203 -27.14 -13.76 12.59
C GLY A 203 -25.82 -14.47 12.89
N LYS A 204 -25.39 -14.49 14.16
CA LYS A 204 -24.18 -15.21 14.60
C LYS A 204 -24.29 -16.72 14.37
N ALA A 205 -25.44 -17.32 14.63
CA ALA A 205 -25.68 -18.75 14.41
C ALA A 205 -25.61 -19.12 12.92
N HIS A 206 -26.23 -18.34 12.03
CA HIS A 206 -26.11 -18.54 10.59
C HIS A 206 -24.68 -18.29 10.08
N SER A 207 -24.00 -17.24 10.56
CA SER A 207 -22.58 -16.95 10.26
C SER A 207 -21.67 -18.13 10.62
N ALA A 208 -21.89 -18.75 11.80
CA ALA A 208 -21.15 -19.92 12.27
C ALA A 208 -21.46 -21.20 11.47
N LYS A 209 -22.62 -21.28 10.79
CA LYS A 209 -22.98 -22.37 9.87
C LYS A 209 -22.52 -22.16 8.42
N GLY A 210 -22.05 -20.96 8.07
CA GLY A 210 -21.82 -20.58 6.67
C GLY A 210 -23.10 -20.26 5.89
N ASP A 211 -24.23 -20.07 6.56
CA ASP A 211 -25.51 -19.60 5.97
C ASP A 211 -25.43 -18.08 5.63
N LEU A 212 -24.43 -17.64 4.86
CA LEU A 212 -24.00 -16.23 4.73
C LEU A 212 -25.16 -15.24 4.49
N PHE A 213 -26.03 -15.51 3.50
CA PHE A 213 -27.17 -14.62 3.20
C PHE A 213 -28.21 -14.56 4.34
N LYS A 214 -28.44 -15.66 5.07
CA LYS A 214 -29.33 -15.65 6.25
C LYS A 214 -28.69 -14.91 7.41
N ALA A 215 -27.36 -14.99 7.55
CA ALA A 215 -26.60 -14.23 8.53
C ALA A 215 -26.73 -12.73 8.24
N ILE A 216 -26.50 -12.29 7.00
CA ILE A 216 -26.66 -10.91 6.54
C ILE A 216 -28.09 -10.41 6.84
N ILE A 217 -29.13 -11.09 6.34
CA ILE A 217 -30.54 -10.69 6.54
C ILE A 217 -30.92 -10.56 8.03
N SER A 218 -30.34 -11.40 8.89
CA SER A 218 -30.59 -11.34 10.35
C SER A 218 -29.84 -10.17 10.99
N LEU A 219 -28.54 -10.02 10.72
CA LEU A 219 -27.73 -8.93 11.26
C LEU A 219 -28.19 -7.54 10.76
N GLU A 220 -28.74 -7.45 9.54
CA GLU A 220 -29.38 -6.23 9.03
C GLU A 220 -30.62 -5.83 9.84
N LYS A 221 -31.44 -6.80 10.27
CA LYS A 221 -32.56 -6.52 11.18
C LYS A 221 -32.04 -6.10 12.56
N ALA A 222 -30.94 -6.70 13.03
CA ALA A 222 -30.31 -6.30 14.28
C ALA A 222 -29.84 -4.83 14.22
N ILE A 223 -29.11 -4.41 13.19
CA ILE A 223 -28.68 -3.00 13.08
C ILE A 223 -29.86 -2.03 12.84
N LYS A 224 -30.98 -2.47 12.24
CA LYS A 224 -32.20 -1.64 12.15
C LYS A 224 -32.83 -1.37 13.52
N LEU A 225 -32.62 -2.23 14.51
CA LEU A 225 -33.03 -2.01 15.91
C LEU A 225 -31.95 -1.30 16.75
N LYS A 226 -30.67 -1.48 16.42
CA LYS A 226 -29.52 -0.88 17.13
C LYS A 226 -28.44 -0.44 16.16
N ASP A 227 -28.67 0.70 15.50
CA ASP A 227 -27.85 1.24 14.41
C ASP A 227 -26.35 1.30 14.74
N LYS A 228 -26.01 1.73 15.96
CA LYS A 228 -24.62 1.87 16.44
C LYS A 228 -24.00 0.57 16.97
N SER A 229 -24.58 -0.61 16.70
CA SER A 229 -23.98 -1.88 17.12
C SER A 229 -22.75 -2.23 16.29
N LEU A 230 -21.57 -1.98 16.86
CA LEU A 230 -20.30 -2.27 16.20
C LEU A 230 -20.07 -3.77 16.02
N GLU A 231 -20.43 -4.61 17.00
CA GLU A 231 -20.30 -6.08 16.89
C GLU A 231 -21.16 -6.63 15.72
N ALA A 232 -22.38 -6.13 15.54
CA ALA A 232 -23.24 -6.51 14.41
C ALA A 232 -22.72 -5.98 13.07
N ARG A 233 -22.13 -4.79 13.03
CA ARG A 233 -21.52 -4.23 11.81
C ARG A 233 -20.24 -4.97 11.43
N TYR A 234 -19.40 -5.37 12.38
CA TYR A 234 -18.23 -6.21 12.10
C TYR A 234 -18.63 -7.57 11.54
N LEU A 235 -19.63 -8.23 12.15
CA LEU A 235 -20.15 -9.50 11.67
C LEU A 235 -20.85 -9.39 10.30
N LEU A 236 -21.51 -8.26 9.99
CA LEU A 236 -21.98 -7.97 8.63
C LEU A 236 -20.81 -7.87 7.66
N GLY A 237 -19.77 -7.10 7.99
CA GLY A 237 -18.56 -7.00 7.18
C GLY A 237 -17.95 -8.37 6.85
N GLN A 238 -17.79 -9.23 7.86
CA GLN A 238 -17.27 -10.59 7.70
C GLN A 238 -18.15 -11.48 6.81
N ASN A 239 -19.48 -11.35 6.86
CA ASN A 239 -20.37 -12.17 6.03
C ASN A 239 -20.48 -11.63 4.60
N TYR A 240 -20.44 -10.31 4.41
CA TYR A 240 -20.37 -9.67 3.09
C TYR A 240 -19.04 -10.00 2.38
N GLN A 241 -17.90 -9.91 3.07
CA GLN A 241 -16.57 -10.31 2.56
C GLN A 241 -16.54 -11.77 2.13
N LYS A 242 -17.09 -12.69 2.95
CA LYS A 242 -17.22 -14.12 2.60
C LYS A 242 -18.17 -14.39 1.43
N ALA A 243 -19.10 -13.48 1.14
CA ALA A 243 -20.00 -13.55 0.00
C ALA A 243 -19.43 -12.90 -1.28
N GLY A 244 -18.19 -12.36 -1.24
CA GLY A 244 -17.57 -11.61 -2.34
C GLY A 244 -18.11 -10.18 -2.52
N LEU A 245 -18.94 -9.70 -1.59
CA LEU A 245 -19.56 -8.37 -1.59
C LEU A 245 -18.63 -7.38 -0.88
N ASN A 246 -17.50 -7.11 -1.53
CA ASN A 246 -16.38 -6.38 -0.95
C ASN A 246 -16.71 -4.92 -0.63
N GLU A 247 -17.56 -4.25 -1.42
CA GLU A 247 -17.97 -2.86 -1.14
C GLU A 247 -18.87 -2.78 0.10
N GLU A 248 -19.84 -3.70 0.21
CA GLU A 248 -20.72 -3.84 1.38
C GLU A 248 -19.87 -4.08 2.63
N ALA A 249 -18.91 -5.00 2.54
CA ALA A 249 -17.98 -5.31 3.63
C ALA A 249 -17.16 -4.09 4.05
N LEU A 250 -16.57 -3.39 3.08
CA LEU A 250 -15.78 -2.18 3.30
C LEU A 250 -16.62 -1.08 3.98
N ARG A 251 -17.86 -0.84 3.55
CA ARG A 251 -18.76 0.14 4.19
C ARG A 251 -19.04 -0.21 5.66
N HIS A 252 -19.21 -1.50 5.99
CA HIS A 252 -19.44 -1.96 7.36
C HIS A 252 -18.19 -1.88 8.24
N TYR A 253 -17.01 -2.27 7.76
CA TYR A 253 -15.75 -2.13 8.50
C TYR A 253 -15.33 -0.67 8.66
N MET A 254 -15.51 0.17 7.64
CA MET A 254 -15.25 1.62 7.73
C MET A 254 -16.13 2.29 8.79
N PHE A 255 -17.42 1.91 8.88
CA PHE A 255 -18.26 2.39 9.98
C PHE A 255 -17.71 1.95 11.35
N TYR A 256 -17.30 0.69 11.49
CA TYR A 256 -16.70 0.21 12.74
C TYR A 256 -15.47 1.05 13.10
N PHE A 257 -14.48 1.11 12.22
CA PHE A 257 -13.20 1.78 12.45
C PHE A 257 -13.36 3.28 12.75
N ASN A 258 -14.33 3.96 12.15
CA ASN A 258 -14.60 5.37 12.41
C ASN A 258 -15.31 5.64 13.76
N ASN A 259 -15.83 4.61 14.44
CA ASN A 259 -16.42 4.73 15.78
C ASN A 259 -15.46 4.19 16.86
N GLU A 260 -14.86 3.03 16.63
CA GLU A 260 -13.80 2.44 17.45
C GLU A 260 -12.62 2.02 16.55
N PRO A 261 -11.56 2.85 16.44
CA PRO A 261 -10.34 2.49 15.73
C PRO A 261 -9.68 1.28 16.38
N GLN A 262 -9.60 0.17 15.64
CA GLN A 262 -9.01 -1.10 16.09
C GLN A 262 -8.10 -1.65 15.01
N ALA A 263 -6.91 -2.14 15.40
CA ALA A 263 -5.88 -2.55 14.44
C ALA A 263 -6.35 -3.70 13.53
N PHE A 264 -7.03 -4.71 14.10
CA PHE A 264 -7.56 -5.83 13.31
C PHE A 264 -8.58 -5.39 12.25
N VAL A 265 -9.41 -4.37 12.51
CA VAL A 265 -10.37 -3.84 11.53
C VAL A 265 -9.65 -3.03 10.45
N ALA A 266 -8.59 -2.29 10.80
CA ALA A 266 -7.74 -1.63 9.82
C ALA A 266 -7.01 -2.65 8.91
N VAL A 267 -6.61 -3.81 9.42
CA VAL A 267 -6.08 -4.92 8.60
C VAL A 267 -7.15 -5.47 7.65
N GLU A 268 -8.40 -5.71 8.10
CA GLU A 268 -9.46 -6.19 7.22
C GLU A 268 -9.85 -5.17 6.13
N ILE A 269 -9.82 -3.86 6.45
CA ILE A 269 -9.97 -2.78 5.47
C ILE A 269 -8.81 -2.80 4.46
N GLY A 270 -7.56 -2.95 4.93
CA GLY A 270 -6.39 -3.08 4.06
C GLY A 270 -6.48 -4.29 3.13
N ASN A 271 -6.83 -5.47 3.66
CA ASN A 271 -7.03 -6.70 2.89
C ASN A 271 -8.07 -6.52 1.77
N LEU A 272 -9.20 -5.87 2.06
CA LEU A 272 -10.25 -5.60 1.07
C LEU A 272 -9.83 -4.58 -0.01
N LEU A 273 -9.12 -3.52 0.38
CA LEU A 273 -8.62 -2.52 -0.56
C LEU A 273 -7.56 -3.15 -1.48
N GLU A 274 -6.66 -3.97 -0.94
CA GLU A 274 -5.64 -4.72 -1.69
C GLU A 274 -6.28 -5.74 -2.65
N ALA A 275 -7.29 -6.50 -2.20
CA ALA A 275 -8.05 -7.43 -3.03
C ALA A 275 -8.86 -6.73 -4.15
N ASN A 276 -9.26 -5.47 -3.94
CA ASN A 276 -9.90 -4.62 -4.94
C ASN A 276 -8.88 -3.85 -5.83
N GLY A 277 -7.58 -4.09 -5.67
CA GLY A 277 -6.51 -3.44 -6.45
C GLY A 277 -6.14 -2.02 -6.01
N ASN A 278 -6.72 -1.49 -4.93
CA ASN A 278 -6.38 -0.18 -4.38
C ASN A 278 -5.23 -0.31 -3.35
N ILE A 279 -4.04 -0.64 -3.85
CA ILE A 279 -2.84 -0.92 -3.03
C ILE A 279 -2.43 0.31 -2.21
N LYS A 280 -2.57 1.50 -2.80
CA LYS A 280 -2.24 2.79 -2.19
C LYS A 280 -3.05 3.06 -0.92
N ASP A 281 -4.37 2.90 -0.95
CA ASP A 281 -5.19 3.14 0.24
C ASP A 281 -5.08 1.97 1.23
N ALA A 282 -4.88 0.73 0.75
CA ALA A 282 -4.61 -0.43 1.61
C ALA A 282 -3.40 -0.19 2.52
N LYS A 283 -2.31 0.33 1.96
CA LYS A 283 -1.09 0.71 2.67
C LYS A 283 -1.33 1.69 3.82
N GLU A 284 -2.17 2.70 3.62
CA GLU A 284 -2.51 3.67 4.67
C GLU A 284 -3.36 3.03 5.78
N TYR A 285 -4.16 2.00 5.50
CA TYR A 285 -4.88 1.24 6.53
C TYR A 285 -3.98 0.25 7.28
N TYR A 286 -3.08 -0.46 6.61
CA TYR A 286 -2.05 -1.26 7.30
C TYR A 286 -1.15 -0.38 8.18
N LYS A 287 -0.79 0.83 7.73
CA LYS A 287 -0.05 1.82 8.52
C LYS A 287 -0.81 2.24 9.78
N LYS A 288 -2.10 2.59 9.68
CA LYS A 288 -2.97 2.87 10.83
C LYS A 288 -3.06 1.68 11.79
N ALA A 289 -3.09 0.45 11.27
CA ALA A 289 -3.07 -0.76 12.10
C ALA A 289 -1.77 -0.85 12.92
N GLY A 290 -0.61 -0.55 12.31
CA GLY A 290 0.69 -0.56 13.00
C GLY A 290 0.88 0.61 13.99
N GLU A 291 0.18 1.72 13.78
CA GLU A 291 0.08 2.84 14.73
C GLU A 291 -0.78 2.48 15.96
N LEU A 292 -1.80 1.62 15.78
CA LEU A 292 -2.69 1.15 16.85
C LEU A 292 -2.12 -0.05 17.64
N GLU A 293 -1.44 -0.98 16.96
CA GLU A 293 -0.72 -2.10 17.58
C GLU A 293 0.77 -2.13 17.18
N PRO A 294 1.62 -1.25 17.77
CA PRO A 294 3.06 -1.29 17.57
C PRO A 294 3.66 -2.65 17.97
N ALA A 295 4.66 -3.11 17.19
CA ALA A 295 5.33 -4.40 17.34
C ALA A 295 4.46 -5.67 17.15
N ASN A 296 3.25 -5.54 16.57
CA ASN A 296 2.54 -6.70 16.02
C ASN A 296 3.17 -7.12 14.68
N ALA A 297 3.97 -8.20 14.70
CA ALA A 297 4.74 -8.67 13.55
C ALA A 297 3.90 -9.05 12.31
N LEU A 298 2.63 -9.44 12.47
CA LEU A 298 1.74 -9.71 11.33
C LEU A 298 1.34 -8.41 10.61
N ILE A 299 1.16 -7.33 11.39
CA ILE A 299 0.84 -6.00 10.86
C ILE A 299 2.07 -5.35 10.24
N GLU A 300 3.24 -5.49 10.88
CA GLU A 300 4.52 -5.05 10.32
C GLU A 300 4.81 -5.74 8.97
N TYR A 301 4.59 -7.05 8.88
CA TYR A 301 4.68 -7.79 7.62
C TYR A 301 3.72 -7.23 6.56
N LYS A 302 2.45 -6.97 6.91
CA LYS A 302 1.46 -6.40 5.98
C LYS A 302 1.79 -4.98 5.51
N VAL A 303 2.33 -4.13 6.39
CA VAL A 303 2.88 -2.81 6.02
C VAL A 303 4.04 -2.95 5.03
N GLN A 304 4.95 -3.90 5.25
CA GLN A 304 6.10 -4.13 4.38
C GLN A 304 5.68 -4.69 3.00
N GLU A 305 4.80 -5.70 2.99
CA GLU A 305 4.24 -6.32 1.78
C GLU A 305 3.55 -5.28 0.88
N SER A 306 2.62 -4.50 1.47
CA SER A 306 1.90 -3.44 0.76
C SER A 306 2.82 -2.29 0.31
N ALA A 307 3.89 -1.98 1.07
CA ALA A 307 4.88 -1.00 0.66
C ALA A 307 5.68 -1.46 -0.58
N VAL A 308 6.06 -2.75 -0.65
CA VAL A 308 6.69 -3.37 -1.83
C VAL A 308 5.75 -3.31 -3.03
N ALA A 309 4.49 -3.71 -2.87
CA ALA A 309 3.50 -3.71 -3.95
C ALA A 309 3.25 -2.30 -4.52
N ASN A 310 3.00 -1.30 -3.65
CA ASN A 310 2.89 0.11 -4.01
C ASN A 310 4.16 0.62 -4.74
N ALA A 311 5.36 0.18 -4.35
CA ALA A 311 6.59 0.62 -5.00
C ALA A 311 6.76 0.02 -6.41
N GLN A 312 6.34 -1.24 -6.60
CA GLN A 312 6.30 -1.89 -7.92
C GLN A 312 5.27 -1.23 -8.84
N GLU A 313 4.09 -0.89 -8.31
CA GLU A 313 3.05 -0.15 -9.01
C GLU A 313 3.56 1.22 -9.50
N MET A 314 4.12 2.04 -8.61
CA MET A 314 4.72 3.34 -8.98
C MET A 314 5.86 3.20 -10.00
N TYR A 315 6.63 2.11 -9.97
CA TYR A 315 7.64 1.81 -10.99
C TYR A 315 7.01 1.46 -12.35
N LEU A 316 5.91 0.69 -12.39
CA LEU A 316 5.19 0.38 -13.64
C LEU A 316 4.53 1.64 -14.24
N GLU A 317 3.91 2.48 -13.40
CA GLU A 317 3.38 3.79 -13.83
C GLU A 317 4.50 4.69 -14.39
N ALA A 318 5.65 4.75 -13.73
CA ALA A 318 6.80 5.55 -14.18
C ALA A 318 7.34 5.10 -15.54
N ASN A 319 7.33 3.79 -15.83
CA ASN A 319 7.67 3.25 -17.15
C ASN A 319 6.65 3.70 -18.21
N LYS A 320 5.35 3.53 -17.94
CA LYS A 320 4.28 3.97 -18.85
C LYS A 320 4.37 5.49 -19.15
N ALA A 321 4.61 6.31 -18.12
CA ALA A 321 4.81 7.75 -18.29
C ALA A 321 6.07 8.09 -19.11
N LEU A 322 7.16 7.31 -18.97
CA LEU A 322 8.38 7.48 -19.76
C LEU A 322 8.15 7.15 -21.25
N ASP A 323 7.45 6.05 -21.51
CA ASP A 323 7.08 5.59 -22.86
C ASP A 323 6.14 6.59 -23.55
N LEU A 324 5.21 7.21 -22.80
CA LEU A 324 4.34 8.32 -23.24
C LEU A 324 5.03 9.70 -23.27
N HIS A 325 6.34 9.76 -23.03
CA HIS A 325 7.15 10.99 -23.03
C HIS A 325 6.73 12.06 -21.99
N GLN A 326 6.01 11.64 -20.95
CA GLN A 326 5.62 12.43 -19.77
C GLN A 326 6.78 12.49 -18.76
N TYR A 327 7.92 13.04 -19.20
CA TYR A 327 9.20 12.91 -18.48
C TYR A 327 9.21 13.43 -17.03
N GLU A 328 8.47 14.50 -16.73
CA GLU A 328 8.36 15.06 -15.37
C GLU A 328 7.57 14.13 -14.43
N GLU A 329 6.49 13.54 -14.93
CA GLU A 329 5.68 12.56 -14.19
C GLU A 329 6.46 11.25 -13.98
N ALA A 330 7.10 10.74 -15.02
CA ALA A 330 8.00 9.59 -14.94
C ALA A 330 9.12 9.80 -13.91
N TYR A 331 9.78 10.97 -13.93
CA TYR A 331 10.80 11.32 -12.95
C TYR A 331 10.24 11.31 -11.51
N SER A 332 9.07 11.92 -11.29
CA SER A 332 8.42 11.97 -9.98
C SER A 332 8.02 10.59 -9.46
N LEU A 333 7.51 9.71 -10.33
CA LEU A 333 7.09 8.36 -9.97
C LEU A 333 8.30 7.45 -9.67
N PHE A 334 9.37 7.49 -10.48
CA PHE A 334 10.62 6.79 -10.13
C PHE A 334 11.21 7.30 -8.82
N GLU A 335 11.19 8.62 -8.56
CA GLU A 335 11.69 9.19 -7.30
C GLU A 335 10.91 8.66 -6.08
N LYS A 336 9.57 8.63 -6.17
CA LYS A 336 8.68 8.08 -5.13
C LYS A 336 8.93 6.58 -4.90
N ALA A 337 8.99 5.79 -5.97
CA ALA A 337 9.26 4.35 -5.89
C ALA A 337 10.62 4.06 -5.22
N LEU A 338 11.67 4.79 -5.61
CA LEU A 338 13.01 4.67 -5.03
C LEU A 338 13.07 5.09 -3.56
N LYS A 339 12.36 6.17 -3.18
CA LYS A 339 12.28 6.65 -1.78
C LYS A 339 11.65 5.64 -0.82
N THR A 340 10.87 4.67 -1.30
CA THR A 340 10.36 3.57 -0.44
C THR A 340 11.47 2.66 0.09
N ASN A 341 12.60 2.56 -0.62
CA ASN A 341 13.66 1.59 -0.37
C ASN A 341 13.21 0.11 -0.40
N THR A 342 12.04 -0.21 -0.99
CA THR A 342 11.45 -1.56 -1.05
C THR A 342 11.58 -2.26 -2.42
N LEU A 343 11.96 -1.54 -3.47
CA LEU A 343 12.23 -2.15 -4.78
C LEU A 343 13.42 -3.12 -4.71
N GLY A 344 13.26 -4.31 -5.30
CA GLY A 344 14.35 -5.26 -5.51
C GLY A 344 15.48 -4.67 -6.36
N GLU A 345 16.70 -5.15 -6.17
CA GLU A 345 17.94 -4.50 -6.66
C GLU A 345 17.93 -4.21 -8.17
N THR A 346 17.42 -5.14 -8.97
CA THR A 346 17.30 -5.00 -10.43
C THR A 346 16.34 -3.87 -10.83
N ALA A 347 15.13 -3.86 -10.25
CA ALA A 347 14.14 -2.81 -10.48
C ALA A 347 14.61 -1.44 -9.95
N ARG A 348 15.35 -1.43 -8.83
CA ARG A 348 15.97 -0.21 -8.27
C ARG A 348 17.02 0.38 -9.20
N ALA A 349 17.95 -0.45 -9.70
CA ALA A 349 18.97 -0.01 -10.64
C ALA A 349 18.37 0.47 -11.98
N ASP A 350 17.31 -0.20 -12.44
CA ASP A 350 16.57 0.20 -13.63
C ASP A 350 15.82 1.53 -13.45
N ALA A 351 15.13 1.71 -12.33
CA ALA A 351 14.47 2.95 -11.95
C ALA A 351 15.44 4.14 -11.86
N ILE A 352 16.62 3.98 -11.25
CA ILE A 352 17.65 5.04 -11.20
C ILE A 352 18.11 5.43 -12.61
N ARG A 353 18.35 4.44 -13.49
CA ARG A 353 18.75 4.69 -14.88
C ARG A 353 17.67 5.45 -15.64
N LYS A 354 16.40 5.02 -15.52
CA LYS A 354 15.26 5.64 -16.20
C LYS A 354 14.88 7.02 -15.63
N GLN A 355 15.03 7.23 -14.32
CA GLN A 355 14.89 8.55 -13.68
C GLN A 355 15.90 9.54 -14.26
N ASN A 356 17.16 9.13 -14.42
CA ASN A 356 18.20 9.99 -15.03
C ASN A 356 17.91 10.28 -16.52
N ILE A 357 17.38 9.31 -17.27
CA ILE A 357 16.92 9.53 -18.65
C ILE A 357 15.77 10.54 -18.69
N ALA A 358 14.77 10.40 -17.81
CA ALA A 358 13.65 11.32 -17.71
C ALA A 358 14.10 12.76 -17.38
N LEU A 359 14.99 12.92 -16.39
CA LEU A 359 15.58 14.21 -16.01
C LEU A 359 16.40 14.83 -17.15
N PHE A 360 17.16 14.02 -17.88
CA PHE A 360 17.90 14.47 -19.06
C PHE A 360 16.93 14.96 -20.15
N ARG A 361 15.88 14.19 -20.47
CA ARG A 361 14.89 14.54 -21.49
C ARG A 361 14.02 15.75 -21.13
N GLN A 362 13.73 15.96 -19.84
CA GLN A 362 13.13 17.19 -19.34
C GLN A 362 14.05 18.39 -19.61
N LYS A 363 15.33 18.31 -19.20
CA LYS A 363 16.32 19.38 -19.41
C LYS A 363 16.62 19.64 -20.88
N ASP A 364 16.66 18.60 -21.72
CA ASP A 364 16.78 18.66 -23.18
C ASP A 364 15.60 19.45 -23.77
N ARG A 365 14.35 19.09 -23.41
CA ARG A 365 13.14 19.83 -23.81
C ARG A 365 13.17 21.29 -23.35
N ASP A 366 13.53 21.56 -22.09
CA ASP A 366 13.57 22.92 -21.53
C ASP A 366 14.73 23.77 -22.07
N TRP A 367 15.83 23.14 -22.48
CA TRP A 367 16.93 23.79 -23.17
C TRP A 367 16.54 24.12 -24.62
N ARG A 368 16.12 23.11 -25.40
CA ARG A 368 15.62 23.30 -26.78
C ARG A 368 14.56 24.38 -26.86
N ARG A 369 13.59 24.41 -25.93
CA ARG A 369 12.53 25.43 -25.90
C ARG A 369 13.07 26.85 -25.69
N ARG A 370 14.14 27.03 -24.92
CA ARG A 370 14.77 28.34 -24.70
C ARG A 370 15.62 28.78 -25.88
N GLU A 371 16.49 27.90 -26.39
CA GLU A 371 17.25 28.18 -27.62
C GLU A 371 16.30 28.46 -28.79
N ALA A 372 15.23 27.67 -28.94
CA ALA A 372 14.18 27.90 -29.92
C ALA A 372 13.51 29.28 -29.76
N THR A 373 13.19 29.70 -28.53
CA THR A 373 12.61 31.04 -28.30
C THR A 373 13.60 32.15 -28.71
N GLN A 374 14.89 31.96 -28.49
CA GLN A 374 15.95 32.90 -28.86
C GLN A 374 16.21 32.90 -30.38
N GLY A 375 16.37 31.74 -31.00
CA GLY A 375 16.50 31.56 -32.44
C GLY A 375 15.30 32.09 -33.22
N GLN A 376 14.08 31.92 -32.70
CA GLN A 376 12.87 32.54 -33.23
C GLN A 376 12.98 34.08 -33.24
N GLN A 377 13.43 34.68 -32.13
CA GLN A 377 13.62 36.14 -32.05
C GLN A 377 14.70 36.63 -33.02
N THR A 378 15.84 35.94 -33.11
CA THR A 378 16.91 36.24 -34.08
C THR A 378 16.39 36.16 -35.52
N THR A 379 15.68 35.08 -35.89
CA THR A 379 15.12 34.95 -37.24
C THR A 379 14.05 36.01 -37.51
N LEU A 380 13.23 36.39 -36.53
CA LEU A 380 12.27 37.50 -36.68
C LEU A 380 12.96 38.87 -36.84
N GLN A 381 14.10 39.12 -36.18
CA GLN A 381 14.88 40.33 -36.37
C GLN A 381 15.51 40.42 -37.77
N VAL A 382 16.06 39.30 -38.27
CA VAL A 382 16.66 39.24 -39.62
C VAL A 382 15.58 39.33 -40.70
N TYR A 383 14.53 38.49 -40.61
CA TYR A 383 13.62 38.20 -41.72
C TYR A 383 12.22 38.83 -41.58
N GLY A 384 11.74 39.12 -40.37
CA GLY A 384 10.34 39.51 -40.12
C GLY A 384 9.89 40.82 -40.78
N ASN A 385 10.84 41.72 -41.10
CA ASN A 385 10.60 43.00 -41.77
C ASN A 385 11.13 43.05 -43.22
N GLN A 386 11.49 41.91 -43.81
CA GLN A 386 12.03 41.83 -45.17
C GLN A 386 10.93 41.51 -46.19
N ASN A 387 11.03 42.08 -47.39
CA ASN A 387 10.21 41.66 -48.54
C ASN A 387 10.85 40.43 -49.16
N PHE A 388 10.08 39.39 -49.44
CA PHE A 388 10.60 38.13 -50.02
C PHE A 388 10.32 38.02 -51.51
N LYS A 389 11.30 37.51 -52.26
CA LYS A 389 11.09 36.88 -53.57
C LYS A 389 11.00 35.37 -53.37
N PHE A 390 10.04 34.79 -54.08
CA PHE A 390 9.68 33.39 -54.02
C PHE A 390 9.99 32.76 -55.38
N TYR A 391 10.60 31.58 -55.36
CA TYR A 391 10.90 30.81 -56.57
C TYR A 391 10.21 29.46 -56.51
N ASP A 392 9.52 29.12 -57.59
CA ASP A 392 8.93 27.80 -57.81
C ASP A 392 10.04 26.75 -57.98
N LEU A 393 9.89 25.59 -57.32
CA LEU A 393 10.90 24.52 -57.30
C LEU A 393 10.44 23.26 -58.06
N GLU A 394 9.58 23.39 -59.07
CA GLU A 394 9.36 22.33 -60.09
C GLU A 394 10.66 21.86 -60.81
N ASN A 395 11.79 22.54 -60.59
CA ASN A 395 13.12 22.12 -61.04
C ASN A 395 13.63 20.86 -60.29
N ARG A 396 13.31 19.69 -60.86
CA ARG A 396 13.51 18.35 -60.25
C ARG A 396 14.91 18.02 -59.74
N THR A 397 15.97 18.69 -60.21
CA THR A 397 17.35 18.42 -59.78
C THR A 397 17.59 18.58 -58.28
N PHE A 398 16.70 19.25 -57.54
CA PHE A 398 16.76 19.31 -56.07
C PHE A 398 16.29 18.01 -55.38
N LEU A 399 15.45 17.20 -56.03
CA LEU A 399 14.88 15.98 -55.45
C LEU A 399 15.76 14.75 -55.68
N ASP A 400 16.52 14.72 -56.78
CA ASP A 400 17.32 13.56 -57.20
C ASP A 400 18.57 13.31 -56.31
N ASP A 401 19.02 14.29 -55.53
CA ASP A 401 20.17 14.17 -54.62
C ASP A 401 19.88 13.30 -53.36
N PHE A 402 18.61 13.04 -53.03
CA PHE A 402 18.21 12.38 -51.78
C PHE A 402 18.22 10.83 -51.88
N THR A 403 19.41 10.26 -51.95
CA THR A 403 19.62 8.80 -52.11
C THR A 403 19.37 7.94 -50.86
N ALA A 404 19.11 8.54 -49.69
CA ALA A 404 18.79 7.82 -48.44
C ALA A 404 17.83 8.63 -47.55
N PRO A 405 16.96 7.99 -46.75
CA PRO A 405 16.04 8.70 -45.85
C PRO A 405 16.79 9.36 -44.68
N VAL A 406 16.50 10.64 -44.42
CA VAL A 406 17.13 11.39 -43.33
C VAL A 406 16.09 11.76 -42.27
N THR A 407 16.30 11.32 -41.03
CA THR A 407 15.47 11.77 -39.91
C THR A 407 15.89 13.17 -39.48
N ILE A 408 14.95 14.12 -39.52
CA ILE A 408 15.16 15.50 -39.07
C ILE A 408 14.10 15.93 -38.06
N GLU A 409 14.52 16.74 -37.10
CA GLU A 409 13.66 17.46 -36.17
C GLU A 409 14.02 18.94 -36.30
N TRP A 410 13.07 19.80 -36.67
CA TRP A 410 13.28 21.25 -36.74
C TRP A 410 12.00 22.01 -36.42
N GLN A 411 12.15 23.25 -36.00
CA GLN A 411 11.05 24.10 -35.59
C GLN A 411 10.95 25.30 -36.52
N ALA A 412 9.74 25.81 -36.75
CA ALA A 412 9.53 27.02 -37.52
C ALA A 412 8.29 27.79 -37.09
N TYR A 413 8.37 29.11 -37.15
CA TYR A 413 7.30 30.04 -36.83
C TYR A 413 6.46 30.37 -38.06
N VAL A 414 5.13 30.29 -37.95
CA VAL A 414 4.19 30.73 -38.99
C VAL A 414 4.15 32.25 -38.99
N ALA A 415 4.98 32.86 -39.85
CA ALA A 415 5.11 34.31 -39.95
C ALA A 415 4.00 34.95 -40.80
N LYS A 416 3.47 34.24 -41.80
CA LYS A 416 2.32 34.73 -42.59
C LYS A 416 1.55 33.59 -43.26
N LYS A 417 0.22 33.69 -43.33
CA LYS A 417 -0.67 32.82 -44.11
C LYS A 417 -1.31 33.60 -45.25
N ILE A 418 -0.96 33.25 -46.48
CA ILE A 418 -1.42 33.87 -47.72
C ILE A 418 -2.43 32.92 -48.39
N SER A 419 -3.43 33.47 -49.09
CA SER A 419 -4.51 32.69 -49.72
C SER A 419 -4.73 33.17 -51.15
N MET A 420 -4.44 32.34 -52.15
CA MET A 420 -4.53 32.72 -53.57
C MET A 420 -4.97 31.54 -54.43
N ARG A 421 -5.95 31.76 -55.32
CA ARG A 421 -6.39 30.79 -56.35
C ARG A 421 -6.70 29.37 -55.83
N GLY A 422 -7.29 29.25 -54.64
CA GLY A 422 -7.64 27.95 -54.02
C GLY A 422 -6.50 27.25 -53.29
N ARG A 423 -5.28 27.80 -53.29
CA ARG A 423 -4.16 27.34 -52.46
C ARG A 423 -3.93 28.29 -51.28
N HIS A 424 -3.49 27.72 -50.16
CA HIS A 424 -2.86 28.43 -49.07
C HIS A 424 -1.34 28.36 -49.22
N PHE A 425 -0.67 29.41 -48.74
CA PHE A 425 0.77 29.47 -48.63
C PHE A 425 1.12 29.93 -47.21
N MET A 426 2.08 29.30 -46.57
CA MET A 426 2.56 29.67 -45.24
C MET A 426 4.04 30.06 -45.32
N LEU A 427 4.32 31.33 -45.02
CA LEU A 427 5.69 31.80 -44.83
C LEU A 427 6.15 31.32 -43.45
N MET A 428 7.12 30.42 -43.48
CA MET A 428 7.73 29.83 -42.30
C MET A 428 9.12 30.43 -42.10
N LEU A 429 9.40 30.83 -40.87
CA LEU A 429 10.73 31.28 -40.44
C LEU A 429 11.34 30.20 -39.57
N LYS A 430 12.52 29.68 -39.94
CA LYS A 430 13.19 28.64 -39.17
C LYS A 430 13.51 29.16 -37.77
N VAL A 431 13.17 28.35 -36.79
CA VAL A 431 13.63 28.52 -35.42
C VAL A 431 14.98 27.82 -35.28
N LEU A 432 16.01 28.60 -34.98
CA LEU A 432 17.40 28.14 -34.92
C LEU A 432 17.72 27.49 -33.57
N ASP A 433 18.54 26.45 -33.60
CA ASP A 433 19.21 25.94 -32.40
C ASP A 433 20.53 26.69 -32.13
N ARG A 434 21.21 26.30 -31.05
CA ARG A 434 22.44 26.96 -30.62
C ARG A 434 23.63 26.73 -31.55
N ASP A 435 23.80 25.54 -32.12
CA ASP A 435 24.92 25.27 -33.03
C ASP A 435 24.71 26.03 -34.35
N GLU A 436 23.45 26.19 -34.78
CA GLU A 436 23.09 27.08 -35.89
C GLU A 436 23.31 28.57 -35.59
N LEU A 437 23.09 29.02 -34.35
CA LEU A 437 23.39 30.39 -33.91
C LEU A 437 24.90 30.63 -33.80
N ASP A 438 25.65 29.72 -33.16
CA ASP A 438 27.10 29.83 -32.96
C ASP A 438 27.88 29.67 -34.29
N THR A 439 27.28 29.06 -35.33
CA THR A 439 27.83 29.03 -36.71
C THR A 439 27.32 30.15 -37.63
N MET A 440 26.39 31.00 -37.17
CA MET A 440 25.72 31.99 -38.02
C MET A 440 26.65 33.14 -38.47
N LYS A 441 27.01 33.16 -39.75
CA LYS A 441 27.75 34.29 -40.33
C LYS A 441 26.82 35.47 -40.64
N VAL A 442 26.80 36.42 -39.70
CA VAL A 442 26.01 37.68 -39.65
C VAL A 442 25.99 38.50 -40.96
N HIS A 443 26.89 38.25 -41.92
CA HIS A 443 27.06 39.05 -43.13
C HIS A 443 26.94 38.28 -44.47
N SER A 444 26.66 36.98 -44.50
CA SER A 444 26.50 36.24 -45.78
C SER A 444 25.14 35.57 -45.98
N ASN A 445 24.31 35.45 -44.92
CA ASN A 445 22.99 34.79 -44.97
C ASN A 445 23.02 33.29 -45.36
N ASP A 446 24.22 32.68 -45.42
CA ASP A 446 24.41 31.25 -45.68
C ASP A 446 24.34 30.46 -44.36
N TYR A 447 23.22 29.77 -44.11
CA TYR A 447 23.23 28.66 -43.15
C TYR A 447 24.00 27.49 -43.76
N LYS A 448 24.70 26.70 -42.94
CA LYS A 448 25.35 25.46 -43.38
C LYS A 448 24.90 24.26 -42.56
N LEU A 449 23.79 23.64 -43.00
CA LEU A 449 23.18 22.45 -42.41
C LEU A 449 24.16 21.27 -42.29
N ASN A 450 25.13 21.18 -43.21
CA ASN A 450 26.51 20.80 -42.89
C ASN A 450 27.45 21.45 -43.93
N LYS A 451 28.75 21.08 -43.98
CA LYS A 451 29.73 21.67 -44.92
C LYS A 451 29.30 21.68 -46.40
N TYR A 452 28.46 20.72 -46.81
CA TYR A 452 27.98 20.51 -48.20
C TYR A 452 26.71 21.29 -48.56
N TYR A 453 25.90 21.74 -47.60
CA TYR A 453 24.56 22.29 -47.85
C TYR A 453 24.45 23.78 -47.51
N SER A 454 23.61 24.53 -48.24
CA SER A 454 23.23 25.90 -47.86
C SER A 454 21.72 26.12 -48.01
N ASN A 455 21.04 26.33 -46.88
CA ASN A 455 19.59 26.58 -46.83
C ASN A 455 19.31 28.03 -46.36
N LYS A 456 18.07 28.50 -46.53
CA LYS A 456 17.60 29.82 -46.08
C LYS A 456 16.89 29.72 -44.73
N GLY A 457 16.94 30.79 -43.95
CA GLY A 457 16.16 30.92 -42.70
C GLY A 457 14.66 31.14 -42.91
N ALA A 458 14.22 31.30 -44.16
CA ALA A 458 12.83 31.50 -44.56
C ALA A 458 12.47 30.58 -45.73
N PHE A 459 11.28 29.99 -45.70
CA PHE A 459 10.74 29.13 -46.76
C PHE A 459 9.21 29.24 -46.79
N LEU A 460 8.63 29.03 -47.95
CA LEU A 460 7.19 29.08 -48.17
C LEU A 460 6.66 27.65 -48.39
N LEU A 461 5.75 27.21 -47.53
CA LEU A 461 5.02 25.96 -47.69
C LEU A 461 3.74 26.24 -48.50
N MET A 462 3.41 25.42 -49.49
CA MET A 462 2.18 25.54 -50.28
C MET A 462 1.32 24.27 -50.16
N ALA A 463 0.00 24.44 -50.01
CA ALA A 463 -0.98 23.35 -50.08
C ALA A 463 -2.34 23.87 -50.57
N PRO A 464 -3.24 22.99 -51.05
CA PRO A 464 -4.67 23.29 -51.18
C PRO A 464 -5.28 23.86 -49.90
N LYS A 465 -6.35 24.67 -50.05
CA LYS A 465 -6.92 25.49 -48.97
C LYS A 465 -7.26 24.71 -47.69
N ASP A 466 -7.73 23.47 -47.82
CA ASP A 466 -8.28 22.71 -46.69
C ASP A 466 -7.31 21.61 -46.19
N GLU A 467 -6.08 21.57 -46.69
CA GLU A 467 -5.05 20.56 -46.33
C GLU A 467 -4.08 21.01 -45.22
N PHE A 468 -3.97 22.31 -44.93
CA PHE A 468 -3.23 22.77 -43.74
C PHE A 468 -4.07 22.61 -42.47
N PRO A 469 -3.60 21.87 -41.44
CA PRO A 469 -4.33 21.66 -40.20
C PRO A 469 -4.71 22.96 -39.49
N GLY A 470 -5.89 23.00 -38.85
CA GLY A 470 -6.42 24.23 -38.23
C GLY A 470 -5.54 24.89 -37.16
N PHE A 471 -4.60 24.15 -36.54
CA PHE A 471 -3.63 24.72 -35.60
C PHE A 471 -2.55 25.57 -36.30
N MET A 472 -2.31 25.36 -37.61
CA MET A 472 -1.37 26.12 -38.44
C MET A 472 -1.92 27.51 -38.80
N ARG A 473 -1.85 28.40 -37.81
CA ARG A 473 -2.23 29.82 -37.88
C ARG A 473 -1.02 30.72 -37.62
N GLU A 474 -1.08 31.95 -38.11
CA GLU A 474 -0.05 32.97 -37.85
C GLU A 474 0.20 33.11 -36.34
N GLY A 475 1.45 33.29 -35.94
CA GLY A 475 1.83 33.42 -34.53
C GLY A 475 2.22 32.11 -33.83
N ILE A 476 2.01 30.94 -34.45
CA ILE A 476 2.35 29.63 -33.86
C ILE A 476 3.75 29.16 -34.26
N VAL A 477 4.48 28.55 -33.33
CA VAL A 477 5.67 27.74 -33.63
C VAL A 477 5.25 26.30 -33.84
N VAL A 478 5.69 25.73 -34.95
CA VAL A 478 5.37 24.39 -35.43
C VAL A 478 6.63 23.52 -35.34
N VAL A 479 6.51 22.30 -34.81
CA VAL A 479 7.60 21.31 -34.77
C VAL A 479 7.39 20.30 -35.89
N PHE A 480 8.34 20.24 -36.81
CA PHE A 480 8.40 19.27 -37.89
C PHE A 480 9.33 18.12 -37.49
N THR A 481 8.86 16.90 -37.70
CA THR A 481 9.58 15.67 -37.38
C THR A 481 9.48 14.69 -38.56
N GLY A 482 10.23 13.60 -38.50
CA GLY A 482 10.04 12.45 -39.38
C GLY A 482 11.29 12.07 -40.18
N THR A 483 11.19 10.92 -40.84
CA THR A 483 12.23 10.34 -41.70
C THR A 483 11.92 10.70 -43.15
N VAL A 484 12.59 11.73 -43.65
CA VAL A 484 12.13 12.48 -44.83
C VAL A 484 12.58 11.82 -46.13
N ASN A 485 11.60 11.47 -46.96
CA ASN A 485 11.72 11.19 -48.39
C ASN A 485 11.17 12.35 -49.26
N TRP A 486 10.87 13.49 -48.63
CA TRP A 486 10.28 14.72 -49.18
C TRP A 486 8.86 14.57 -49.80
N GLN A 487 8.19 13.43 -49.60
CA GLN A 487 6.82 13.20 -50.08
C GLN A 487 5.73 13.52 -49.03
N SER A 488 6.10 13.67 -47.76
CA SER A 488 5.21 14.07 -46.67
C SER A 488 6.02 14.63 -45.48
N PHE A 489 5.37 15.41 -44.61
CA PHE A 489 5.98 15.95 -43.40
C PHE A 489 5.12 15.69 -42.17
N ASP A 490 5.69 15.01 -41.18
CA ASP A 490 5.02 14.81 -39.90
C ASP A 490 5.18 16.06 -39.02
N VAL A 491 4.07 16.52 -38.47
CA VAL A 491 4.02 17.74 -37.66
C VAL A 491 3.36 17.46 -36.33
N LEU A 492 4.00 17.87 -35.24
CA LEU A 492 3.40 17.84 -33.90
C LEU A 492 2.47 19.04 -33.70
N ASN A 493 1.22 18.77 -33.35
CA ASN A 493 0.26 19.80 -32.96
C ASN A 493 0.42 20.22 -31.48
N GLU A 494 -0.42 21.14 -31.01
CA GLU A 494 -0.40 21.66 -29.63
C GLU A 494 -0.60 20.57 -28.55
N ALA A 495 -1.14 19.40 -28.92
CA ALA A 495 -1.30 18.23 -28.05
C ALA A 495 -0.20 17.17 -28.22
N ALA A 496 0.90 17.52 -28.91
CA ALA A 496 2.01 16.62 -29.28
C ALA A 496 1.60 15.37 -30.09
N THR A 497 0.43 15.40 -30.73
CA THR A 497 0.00 14.35 -31.66
C THR A 497 0.44 14.67 -33.08
N THR A 498 0.96 13.67 -33.79
CA THR A 498 1.45 13.80 -35.15
C THR A 498 0.31 13.94 -36.15
N VAL A 499 0.42 14.95 -37.02
CA VAL A 499 -0.43 15.14 -38.19
C VAL A 499 0.48 15.20 -39.41
N SER A 500 0.30 14.27 -40.35
CA SER A 500 1.11 14.23 -41.58
C SER A 500 0.56 15.21 -42.61
N LEU A 501 1.45 15.99 -43.23
CA LEU A 501 1.16 16.87 -44.34
C LEU A 501 1.53 16.18 -45.66
N PRO A 502 0.75 16.34 -46.74
CA PRO A 502 1.10 15.85 -48.06
C PRO A 502 2.35 16.55 -48.62
N ALA A 503 2.87 16.07 -49.76
CA ALA A 503 4.06 16.61 -50.41
C ALA A 503 3.97 18.13 -50.58
N ILE A 504 4.79 18.86 -49.81
CA ILE A 504 4.80 20.32 -49.83
C ILE A 504 5.79 20.79 -50.88
N ASP A 505 5.29 21.50 -51.88
CA ASP A 505 6.13 22.26 -52.80
C ASP A 505 6.88 23.33 -51.99
N PHE A 506 8.18 23.08 -51.72
CA PHE A 506 9.05 24.07 -51.08
C PHE A 506 9.27 25.22 -52.04
N ILE A 507 8.74 26.39 -51.72
CA ILE A 507 9.00 27.61 -52.47
C ILE A 507 10.07 28.40 -51.71
N SER A 508 11.27 28.49 -52.30
CA SER A 508 12.43 29.07 -51.62
C SER A 508 12.30 30.59 -51.51
N ALA A 509 12.31 31.11 -50.29
CA ALA A 509 12.05 32.51 -49.98
C ALA A 509 13.36 33.27 -49.72
N TYR A 510 13.89 33.94 -50.74
CA TYR A 510 15.06 34.82 -50.58
C TYR A 510 14.62 36.25 -50.34
N PRO A 511 15.14 36.96 -49.32
CA PRO A 511 14.80 38.37 -49.09
C PRO A 511 15.33 39.26 -50.22
N ILE A 512 14.60 40.33 -50.50
CA ILE A 512 15.03 41.41 -51.39
C ILE A 512 16.01 42.28 -50.60
N ASP A 513 17.29 42.14 -50.92
CA ASP A 513 18.33 43.01 -50.37
C ASP A 513 18.05 44.48 -50.72
N ARG A 514 18.26 45.39 -49.76
CA ARG A 514 17.95 46.82 -49.92
C ARG A 514 18.98 47.57 -50.76
N ASN A 515 20.11 46.94 -51.10
CA ASN A 515 21.15 47.55 -51.93
C ASN A 515 21.44 46.71 -53.19
N PRO A 516 20.68 46.89 -54.28
CA PRO A 516 20.97 46.20 -55.53
C PRO A 516 22.22 46.79 -56.18
N ASN A 517 23.33 46.06 -56.13
CA ASN A 517 24.49 46.29 -56.98
C ASN A 517 24.50 45.20 -58.08
N PRO A 518 23.84 45.43 -59.24
CA PRO A 518 23.52 44.39 -60.21
C PRO A 518 24.73 44.07 -61.12
N LEU A 519 25.77 43.46 -60.56
CA LEU A 519 26.95 43.04 -61.31
C LEU A 519 27.34 41.59 -60.99
N ARG A 520 27.34 40.78 -62.05
CA ARG A 520 27.70 39.36 -62.13
C ARG A 520 26.64 38.40 -61.55
N HIS A 521 26.31 37.28 -62.19
CA HIS A 521 26.85 36.66 -63.41
C HIS A 521 25.81 36.57 -64.55
N ASN A 522 26.33 36.37 -65.77
CA ASN A 522 25.57 35.84 -66.92
C ASN A 522 25.32 34.34 -66.74
#